data_AF-A0A3A0UUW4-F1
#
_entry.id   AF-A0A3A0UUW4-F1
#
_cell.length_a   1.000
_cell.length_b   1.000
_cell.length_c   1.000
_cell.angle_alpha   90.00
_cell.angle_beta   90.00
_cell.angle_gamma   90.00
#
_symmetry.space_group_name_H-M   'P 1'
#
loop_
_entity.id
_entity.type
_entity.pdbx_description
1 polymer ?
#
loop_
_entity_poly.entity_id
_entity_poly.type
_entity_poly.pdbx_seq_one_letter_code
_entity_poly.pdbx_strand_id
1 'polypeptide(L)'
;TLTGWYSRRIAVGEDDEIVGVAQLLFKKVPKLPYTLCYISRGFVTDYSNKLALETLLEAAMQIAKEEKAYAIKIDPDVEVDKGADALSNLRALGFKHKGFKEGLSKDYIQPRMTMITPIEKTDEALIQSFERRNRSKVRLALKRGTT
;
A
#
# COMPACT_ATOMS: atom_id res chain seq x y z
N THR A 1 17.21 11.43 -9.48
CA THR A 1 16.14 11.56 -8.47
C THR A 1 16.77 11.64 -7.08
N LEU A 2 16.22 12.46 -6.18
CA LEU A 2 16.84 12.84 -4.89
C LEU A 2 17.20 11.66 -3.97
N THR A 3 16.56 10.50 -4.15
CA THR A 3 16.69 9.31 -3.28
C THR A 3 17.07 8.01 -4.02
N GLY A 4 17.35 8.09 -5.33
CA GLY A 4 17.88 6.97 -6.14
C GLY A 4 16.85 5.93 -6.62
N TRP A 5 15.55 6.23 -6.57
CA TRP A 5 14.50 5.37 -7.12
C TRP A 5 14.19 5.73 -8.59
N TYR A 6 13.83 4.72 -9.38
CA TYR A 6 13.22 4.84 -10.70
C TYR A 6 12.02 3.89 -10.82
N SER A 7 11.12 4.12 -11.78
CA SER A 7 9.84 3.42 -11.83
C SER A 7 9.57 2.69 -13.15
N ARG A 8 8.72 1.67 -13.04
CA ARG A 8 7.98 1.01 -14.13
C ARG A 8 6.51 0.92 -13.71
N ARG A 9 5.62 0.72 -14.67
CA ARG A 9 4.18 0.52 -14.43
C ARG A 9 3.70 -0.68 -15.22
N ILE A 10 2.77 -1.41 -14.64
CA ILE A 10 2.03 -2.51 -15.28
C ILE A 10 0.54 -2.32 -15.06
N ALA A 11 -0.24 -2.79 -16.02
CA ALA A 11 -1.69 -2.91 -15.94
C ALA A 11 -2.07 -4.27 -16.54
N VAL A 12 -3.07 -4.93 -15.96
CA VAL A 12 -3.66 -6.17 -16.47
C VAL A 12 -5.15 -5.94 -16.65
N GLY A 13 -5.75 -6.59 -17.65
CA GLY A 13 -7.14 -6.39 -17.99
C GLY A 13 -7.80 -7.64 -18.56
N GLU A 14 -9.13 -7.60 -18.58
CA GLU A 14 -10.03 -8.60 -19.15
C GLU A 14 -11.06 -7.84 -19.99
N ASP A 15 -11.35 -8.30 -21.22
CA ASP A 15 -12.32 -7.67 -22.13
C ASP A 15 -12.19 -6.13 -22.25
N ASP A 16 -10.96 -5.64 -22.46
CA ASP A 16 -10.58 -4.21 -22.53
C ASP A 16 -10.78 -3.39 -21.24
N GLU A 17 -11.17 -4.02 -20.12
CA GLU A 17 -11.24 -3.39 -18.80
C GLU A 17 -9.99 -3.66 -17.97
N ILE A 18 -9.45 -2.63 -17.31
CA ILE A 18 -8.31 -2.79 -16.40
C ILE A 18 -8.80 -3.34 -15.06
N VAL A 19 -8.35 -4.56 -14.72
CA VAL A 19 -8.71 -5.24 -13.46
C VAL A 19 -7.63 -5.13 -12.39
N GLY A 20 -6.42 -4.68 -12.75
CA GLY A 20 -5.35 -4.46 -11.78
C GLY A 20 -4.17 -3.67 -12.31
N VAL A 21 -3.49 -2.95 -11.42
CA VAL A 21 -2.30 -2.13 -11.77
C VAL A 21 -1.22 -2.18 -10.69
N ALA A 22 0.01 -1.83 -11.08
CA ALA A 22 1.12 -1.66 -10.14
C ALA A 22 2.12 -0.60 -10.60
N GLN A 23 2.67 0.15 -9.64
CA GLN A 23 3.88 0.94 -9.83
C GLN A 23 5.05 0.23 -9.14
N LEU A 24 6.04 -0.19 -9.91
CA LEU A 24 7.23 -0.86 -9.42
C LEU A 24 8.32 0.20 -9.23
N LEU A 25 8.81 0.36 -8.00
CA LEU A 25 9.94 1.22 -7.69
C LEU A 25 11.20 0.36 -7.55
N PHE A 26 12.25 0.75 -8.27
CA PHE A 26 13.54 0.09 -8.25
C PHE A 26 14.60 0.95 -7.60
N LYS A 27 15.42 0.35 -6.74
CA LYS A 27 16.60 0.99 -6.15
C LYS A 27 17.77 0.01 -6.09
N LYS A 28 18.94 0.47 -6.51
CA LYS A 28 20.18 -0.30 -6.44
C LYS A 28 20.58 -0.55 -4.98
N VAL A 29 20.99 -1.77 -4.68
CA VAL A 29 21.54 -2.14 -3.37
C VAL A 29 22.99 -1.64 -3.29
N PRO A 30 23.39 -0.92 -2.22
CA PRO A 30 24.77 -0.46 -2.08
C PRO A 30 25.76 -1.63 -2.19
N LYS A 31 26.80 -1.44 -3.02
CA LYS A 31 27.91 -2.40 -3.24
C LYS A 31 27.53 -3.74 -3.90
N LEU A 32 26.28 -3.95 -4.30
CA LEU A 32 25.83 -5.18 -4.97
C LEU A 32 25.28 -4.88 -6.38
N PRO A 33 25.36 -5.83 -7.33
CA PRO A 33 24.84 -5.67 -8.69
C PRO A 33 23.33 -5.99 -8.79
N TYR A 34 22.57 -5.80 -7.71
CA TYR A 34 21.14 -6.12 -7.62
C TYR A 34 20.31 -4.88 -7.26
N THR A 35 19.01 -4.97 -7.49
CA THR A 35 18.02 -3.96 -7.08
C THR A 35 17.00 -4.54 -6.10
N LEU A 36 16.28 -3.66 -5.40
CA LEU A 36 15.01 -4.00 -4.76
C LEU A 36 13.87 -3.55 -5.68
N CYS A 37 12.92 -4.43 -5.98
CA CYS A 37 11.63 -4.06 -6.54
C CYS A 37 10.64 -3.86 -5.40
N TYR A 38 10.20 -2.62 -5.17
CA TYR A 38 9.22 -2.28 -4.15
C TYR A 38 7.97 -1.70 -4.79
N ILE A 39 6.85 -2.40 -4.64
CA ILE A 39 5.53 -1.99 -5.12
C ILE A 39 4.79 -1.42 -3.90
N SER A 40 5.17 -0.20 -3.51
CA SER A 40 4.65 0.45 -2.31
C SER A 40 3.14 0.62 -2.37
N ARG A 41 2.41 0.06 -1.39
CA ARG A 41 0.95 0.04 -1.29
C ARG A 41 0.24 -0.66 -2.46
N GLY A 42 0.97 -1.40 -3.29
CA GLY A 42 0.39 -2.22 -4.34
C GLY A 42 0.44 -3.72 -4.00
N PHE A 43 -0.06 -4.58 -4.87
CA PHE A 43 -0.81 -4.29 -6.09
C PHE A 43 -2.12 -3.53 -5.83
N VAL A 44 -2.62 -2.81 -6.83
CA VAL A 44 -3.96 -2.21 -6.78
C VAL A 44 -4.87 -3.11 -7.62
N THR A 45 -5.57 -4.00 -6.94
CA THR A 45 -6.48 -5.01 -7.52
C THR A 45 -7.41 -5.52 -6.42
N ASP A 46 -8.49 -6.18 -6.79
CA ASP A 46 -9.20 -7.05 -5.87
C ASP A 46 -8.32 -8.25 -5.53
N TYR A 47 -8.01 -8.42 -4.24
CA TYR A 47 -7.17 -9.51 -3.75
C TYR A 47 -7.87 -10.87 -3.68
N SER A 48 -9.19 -10.91 -3.87
CA SER A 48 -9.95 -12.15 -4.08
C SER A 48 -9.84 -12.66 -5.52
N ASN A 49 -9.56 -11.77 -6.49
CA ASN A 49 -9.35 -12.12 -7.89
C ASN A 49 -7.95 -12.73 -8.09
N LYS A 50 -7.89 -14.07 -8.07
CA LYS A 50 -6.63 -14.83 -8.22
C LYS A 50 -5.96 -14.61 -9.55
N LEU A 51 -6.72 -14.59 -10.65
CA LEU A 51 -6.18 -14.44 -11.99
C LEU A 51 -5.48 -13.07 -12.14
N ALA A 52 -6.13 -12.00 -11.68
CA ALA A 52 -5.53 -10.67 -11.70
C ALA A 52 -4.21 -10.62 -10.89
N LEU A 53 -4.19 -11.22 -9.69
CA LEU A 53 -2.97 -11.30 -8.87
C LEU A 53 -1.85 -12.11 -9.53
N GLU A 54 -2.18 -13.25 -10.15
CA GLU A 54 -1.25 -14.10 -10.88
C GLU A 54 -0.62 -13.33 -12.05
N THR A 55 -1.45 -12.74 -12.91
CA THR A 55 -0.98 -11.99 -14.08
C THR A 55 -0.15 -10.76 -13.69
N LEU A 56 -0.54 -10.04 -12.62
CA LEU A 56 0.25 -8.94 -12.08
C LEU A 56 1.61 -9.39 -11.57
N LEU A 57 1.66 -10.52 -10.86
CA LEU A 57 2.92 -11.06 -10.37
C LEU A 57 3.81 -11.52 -11.52
N GLU A 58 3.27 -12.19 -12.53
CA GLU A 58 4.03 -12.61 -13.72
C GLU A 58 4.66 -11.42 -14.44
N ALA A 59 3.86 -10.38 -14.74
CA ALA A 59 4.35 -9.15 -15.35
C ALA A 59 5.40 -8.46 -14.47
N ALA A 60 5.18 -8.40 -13.15
CA ALA A 60 6.14 -7.81 -12.22
C ALA A 60 7.45 -8.63 -12.14
N MET A 61 7.38 -9.96 -12.16
CA MET A 61 8.54 -10.85 -12.16
C MET A 61 9.39 -10.69 -13.41
N GLN A 62 8.77 -10.53 -14.58
CA GLN A 62 9.50 -10.30 -15.84
C GLN A 62 10.37 -9.05 -15.73
N ILE A 63 9.75 -7.91 -15.37
CA ILE A 63 10.45 -6.63 -15.19
C ILE A 63 11.48 -6.73 -14.06
N ALA A 64 11.12 -7.37 -12.93
CA ALA A 64 12.02 -7.50 -11.78
C ALA A 64 13.29 -8.30 -12.13
N LYS A 65 13.18 -9.34 -12.96
CA LYS A 65 14.35 -10.11 -13.43
C LYS A 65 15.24 -9.29 -14.35
N GLU A 66 14.67 -8.54 -15.29
CA GLU A 66 15.40 -7.63 -16.18
C GLU A 66 16.19 -6.57 -15.39
N GLU A 67 15.57 -6.05 -14.33
CA GLU A 67 16.16 -5.05 -13.43
C GLU A 67 17.06 -5.66 -12.33
N LYS A 68 17.34 -6.98 -12.39
CA LYS A 68 18.16 -7.73 -11.42
C LYS A 68 17.70 -7.57 -9.97
N ALA A 69 16.39 -7.58 -9.74
CA ALA A 69 15.83 -7.45 -8.40
C ALA A 69 16.00 -8.75 -7.60
N TYR A 70 16.47 -8.65 -6.36
CA TYR A 70 16.60 -9.82 -5.48
C TYR A 70 15.25 -10.22 -4.84
N ALA A 71 14.28 -9.30 -4.83
CA ALA A 71 12.95 -9.53 -4.29
C ALA A 71 11.94 -8.54 -4.89
N ILE A 72 10.68 -8.97 -4.95
CA ILE A 72 9.51 -8.10 -5.09
C ILE A 72 8.89 -7.96 -3.70
N LYS A 73 8.82 -6.73 -3.22
CA LYS A 73 8.19 -6.39 -1.94
C LYS A 73 6.89 -5.64 -2.21
N ILE A 74 5.83 -6.06 -1.54
CA ILE A 74 4.50 -5.44 -1.54
C ILE A 74 4.08 -5.16 -0.09
N ASP A 75 3.17 -4.22 0.09
CA ASP A 75 2.52 -3.88 1.36
C ASP A 75 1.15 -3.21 1.11
N PRO A 76 0.20 -3.95 0.49
CA PRO A 76 -1.10 -3.39 0.11
C PRO A 76 -1.88 -2.90 1.32
N ASP A 77 -2.72 -1.89 1.12
CA ASP A 77 -3.59 -1.35 2.15
C ASP A 77 -4.89 -2.17 2.29
N VAL A 78 -4.74 -3.42 2.72
CA VAL A 78 -5.84 -4.33 2.99
C VAL A 78 -5.95 -4.53 4.51
N GLU A 79 -7.09 -4.13 5.07
CA GLU A 79 -7.36 -4.32 6.49
C GLU A 79 -7.41 -5.81 6.85
N VAL A 80 -6.91 -6.18 8.02
CA VAL A 80 -6.73 -7.59 8.41
C VAL A 80 -8.06 -8.34 8.50
N ASP A 81 -9.14 -7.66 8.89
CA ASP A 81 -10.50 -8.20 8.96
C ASP A 81 -11.07 -8.59 7.58
N LYS A 82 -10.65 -7.90 6.53
CA LYS A 82 -11.02 -8.18 5.12
C LYS A 82 -9.92 -8.93 4.35
N GLY A 83 -8.80 -9.22 5.00
CA GLY A 83 -7.57 -9.69 4.36
C GLY A 83 -7.38 -11.20 4.30
N ALA A 84 -8.39 -12.01 4.64
CA ALA A 84 -8.26 -13.47 4.65
C ALA A 84 -7.89 -14.03 3.26
N ASP A 85 -8.62 -13.61 2.23
CA ASP A 85 -8.35 -14.02 0.84
C ASP A 85 -7.01 -13.47 0.36
N ALA A 86 -6.69 -12.21 0.65
CA ALA A 86 -5.41 -11.60 0.33
C ALA A 86 -4.24 -12.41 0.90
N LEU A 87 -4.31 -12.79 2.18
CA LEU A 87 -3.26 -13.55 2.84
C LEU A 87 -3.11 -14.96 2.24
N SER A 88 -4.24 -15.62 1.94
CA SER A 88 -4.27 -16.96 1.35
C SER A 88 -3.69 -16.96 -0.07
N ASN A 89 -4.20 -16.08 -0.93
CA ASN A 89 -3.80 -15.97 -2.33
C ASN A 89 -2.33 -15.53 -2.46
N LEU A 90 -1.88 -14.55 -1.68
CA LEU A 90 -0.47 -14.14 -1.69
C LEU A 90 0.47 -15.26 -1.24
N ARG A 91 0.08 -16.08 -0.25
CA ARG A 91 0.87 -17.24 0.17
C ARG A 91 0.94 -18.31 -0.91
N ALA A 92 -0.16 -18.58 -1.60
CA ALA A 92 -0.20 -19.52 -2.72
C ALA A 92 0.74 -19.08 -3.87
N LEU A 93 0.85 -17.77 -4.09
CA LEU A 93 1.78 -17.15 -5.04
C LEU A 93 3.24 -17.10 -4.55
N GLY A 94 3.52 -17.64 -3.36
CA GLY A 94 4.88 -17.77 -2.83
C GLY A 94 5.37 -16.58 -2.00
N PHE A 95 4.57 -15.53 -1.80
CA PHE A 95 4.96 -14.42 -0.93
C PHE A 95 5.14 -14.87 0.52
N LYS A 96 6.14 -14.29 1.18
CA LYS A 96 6.45 -14.57 2.60
C LYS A 96 6.04 -13.38 3.46
N HIS A 97 5.00 -13.58 4.26
CA HIS A 97 4.50 -12.56 5.17
C HIS A 97 5.52 -12.25 6.27
N LYS A 98 5.73 -10.96 6.59
CA LYS A 98 6.73 -10.49 7.58
C LYS A 98 6.25 -10.62 9.05
N GLY A 99 5.07 -11.20 9.27
CA GLY A 99 4.43 -11.36 10.58
C GLY A 99 3.52 -10.19 10.93
N PHE A 100 2.77 -10.33 12.02
CA PHE A 100 1.92 -9.26 12.57
C PHE A 100 2.58 -8.64 13.79
N LYS A 101 3.59 -7.80 13.56
CA LYS A 101 4.30 -7.07 14.63
C LYS A 101 3.58 -5.76 14.95
N GLU A 102 4.14 -4.99 15.86
CA GLU A 102 3.63 -3.68 16.28
C GLU A 102 3.43 -2.72 15.10
N GLY A 103 2.48 -1.78 15.25
CA GLY A 103 2.04 -0.88 14.17
C GLY A 103 3.15 -0.03 13.55
N LEU A 104 4.18 0.34 14.32
CA LEU A 104 5.33 1.14 13.90
C LEU A 104 6.66 0.35 13.93
N SER A 105 6.60 -0.98 13.80
CA SER A 105 7.80 -1.81 13.82
C SER A 105 8.78 -1.40 12.70
N LYS A 106 10.08 -1.34 13.04
CA LYS A 106 11.18 -1.08 12.10
C LYS A 106 11.40 -2.19 11.07
N ASP A 107 10.70 -3.31 11.21
CA ASP A 107 10.78 -4.45 10.29
C ASP A 107 9.99 -4.23 8.98
N TYR A 108 9.14 -3.20 8.94
CA TYR A 108 8.38 -2.79 7.77
C TYR A 108 8.83 -1.41 7.28
N ILE A 109 8.58 -1.14 6.00
CA ILE A 109 8.82 0.20 5.42
C ILE A 109 7.66 1.14 5.78
N GLN A 110 6.42 0.65 5.67
CA GLN A 110 5.21 1.39 6.01
C GLN A 110 4.67 1.00 7.39
N PRO A 111 4.05 1.93 8.13
CA PRO A 111 3.23 1.59 9.29
C PRO A 111 2.14 0.58 8.94
N ARG A 112 1.96 -0.42 9.79
CA ARG A 112 0.88 -1.42 9.66
C ARG A 112 -0.45 -0.95 10.26
N MET A 113 -0.41 0.06 11.12
CA MET A 113 -1.59 0.62 11.78
C MET A 113 -1.64 2.12 11.52
N THR A 114 -2.79 2.61 11.08
CA THR A 114 -3.07 4.03 10.84
C THR A 114 -4.31 4.42 11.66
N MET A 115 -4.51 5.72 11.88
CA MET A 115 -5.73 6.27 12.46
C MET A 115 -6.49 6.99 11.35
N ILE A 116 -7.67 6.46 10.99
CA ILE A 116 -8.48 6.97 9.88
C ILE A 116 -9.69 7.70 10.44
N THR A 117 -9.92 8.94 10.00
CA THR A 117 -11.13 9.70 10.34
C THR A 117 -12.09 9.66 9.15
N PRO A 118 -13.30 9.09 9.28
CA PRO A 118 -14.28 9.13 8.21
C PRO A 118 -14.80 10.56 8.01
N ILE A 119 -14.54 11.14 6.84
CA ILE A 119 -14.83 12.55 6.51
C ILE A 119 -16.02 12.75 5.58
N GLU A 120 -16.59 11.69 5.01
CA GLU A 120 -17.80 11.74 4.17
C GLU A 120 -19.03 12.04 5.05
N LYS A 121 -19.07 13.26 5.59
CA LYS A 121 -19.98 13.76 6.61
C LYS A 121 -20.17 15.26 6.41
N THR A 122 -21.30 15.80 6.88
CA THR A 122 -21.46 17.25 7.08
C THR A 122 -20.47 17.77 8.11
N ASP A 123 -20.12 19.06 8.08
CA ASP A 123 -19.24 19.72 9.06
C ASP A 123 -19.68 19.45 10.51
N GLU A 124 -20.98 19.55 10.80
CA GLU A 124 -21.52 19.28 12.13
C GLU A 124 -21.25 17.84 12.57
N ALA A 125 -21.63 16.87 11.73
CA ALA A 125 -21.43 15.44 12.01
C ALA A 125 -19.95 15.06 12.12
N LEU A 126 -19.07 15.69 11.34
CA LEU A 126 -17.62 15.50 11.44
C LEU A 126 -17.10 15.98 12.79
N ILE A 127 -17.44 17.22 13.20
CA ILE A 127 -17.05 17.75 14.51
C ILE A 127 -17.62 16.89 15.64
N GLN A 128 -18.86 16.41 15.51
CA GLN A 128 -19.46 15.55 16.53
C GLN A 128 -18.76 14.20 16.67
N SER A 129 -18.07 13.71 15.64
CA SER A 129 -17.31 12.46 15.69
C SER A 129 -16.02 12.55 16.53
N PHE A 130 -15.53 13.76 16.83
CA PHE A 130 -14.33 13.91 17.66
C PHE A 130 -14.60 13.60 19.14
N GLU A 131 -13.55 13.27 19.87
CA GLU A 131 -13.57 13.19 21.34
C GLU A 131 -14.09 14.52 21.94
N ARG A 132 -14.83 14.41 23.05
CA ARG A 132 -15.60 15.51 23.65
C ARG A 132 -14.77 16.77 23.91
N ARG A 133 -13.57 16.68 24.48
CA ARG A 133 -12.70 17.83 24.72
C ARG A 133 -12.17 18.41 23.40
N ASN A 134 -11.88 17.55 22.43
CA ASN A 134 -11.40 18.00 21.12
C ASN A 134 -12.47 18.81 20.36
N ARG A 135 -13.75 18.47 20.48
CA ARG A 135 -14.86 19.28 19.91
C ARG A 135 -14.82 20.73 20.37
N SER A 136 -14.64 20.95 21.67
CA SER A 136 -14.55 22.29 22.24
C SER A 136 -13.29 23.03 21.77
N LYS A 137 -12.14 22.34 21.66
CA LYS A 137 -10.90 22.93 21.17
C LYS A 137 -11.01 23.38 19.71
N VAL A 138 -11.57 22.55 18.84
CA VAL A 138 -11.77 22.87 17.42
C VAL A 138 -12.69 24.09 17.27
N ARG A 139 -13.85 24.10 17.95
CA ARG A 139 -14.76 25.26 17.93
C ARG A 139 -14.12 26.55 18.44
N LEU A 140 -13.25 26.45 19.45
CA LEU A 140 -12.52 27.60 19.95
C LEU A 140 -11.47 28.09 18.95
N ALA A 141 -10.74 27.17 18.29
CA ALA A 141 -9.73 27.49 17.29
C ALA A 141 -10.32 28.29 16.13
N LEU A 142 -11.49 27.91 15.63
CA LEU A 142 -12.21 28.62 14.57
C LEU A 142 -12.54 30.10 14.91
N LYS A 143 -12.58 30.46 16.20
CA LYS A 143 -12.88 31.82 16.67
C LYS A 143 -11.64 32.65 17.01
N ARG A 144 -10.44 32.07 16.94
CA ARG A 144 -9.19 32.70 17.40
C ARG A 144 -8.45 33.51 16.33
N GLY A 145 -9.07 33.75 15.18
CA GLY A 145 -8.56 34.69 14.17
C GLY A 145 -7.37 34.19 13.36
N THR A 146 -7.13 32.88 13.31
CA THR A 146 -6.17 32.26 12.38
C THR A 146 -6.83 31.98 11.04
N THR A 147 -6.11 32.18 9.94
CA THR A 147 -6.51 31.81 8.57
C THR A 147 -5.56 30.79 7.98
#